data_AF-A0A1Q4L592-F1
#
_entry.id   AF-A0A1Q4L592-F1
#
_cell.length_a   1.000
_cell.length_b   1.000
_cell.length_c   1.000
_cell.angle_alpha   90.00
_cell.angle_beta   90.00
_cell.angle_gamma   90.00
#
_symmetry.space_group_name_H-M   'P 1'
#
loop_
_entity.id
_entity.type
_entity.pdbx_description
1 polymer ?
#
loop_
_entity_poly.entity_id
_entity_poly.type
_entity_poly.pdbx_seq_one_letter_code
_entity_poly.pdbx_strand_id
1 'polypeptide(L)'
;VFLGFKIKVVKQGKAKFGYIAKTSMSDKAITKAKRQLKERIKGIQKEPTSEKVTQFNSTLLGIQNYFKYAVTIYMDLTEVNYSLRRVIRTRLRNNMKHMKFCETSVNFKRKTKGIQPNTKIYVVQNTPLLPVTGIHHKNPWNFSQVICNYTETGRNKVHSNLKAIPKDVLNQVMRTYSKNKSIEYNDNRISKYVAQYGKCYVTGEEIGIERVHCHHIVPIKQGGDDKYNNLVIVDWFIHKLIHMTNLNKITHYLRSFKLNKKQMDKLNVLRTKAGNEPIVT
;
A
#
# COMPACT_ATOMS: atom_id res chain seq x y z
N VAL A 1 -24.86 -2.46 -24.93
CA VAL A 1 -24.11 -2.60 -23.64
C VAL A 1 -22.80 -3.26 -23.97
N PHE A 2 -21.67 -2.75 -23.44
CA PHE A 2 -20.35 -3.31 -23.71
C PHE A 2 -19.55 -3.35 -22.41
N LEU A 3 -18.94 -4.50 -22.09
CA LEU A 3 -18.17 -4.72 -20.85
C LEU A 3 -18.89 -4.25 -19.57
N GLY A 4 -20.22 -4.38 -19.52
CA GLY A 4 -21.01 -3.94 -18.37
C GLY A 4 -21.32 -2.44 -18.31
N PHE A 5 -20.89 -1.64 -19.29
CA PHE A 5 -21.28 -0.24 -19.47
C PHE A 5 -22.46 -0.11 -20.44
N LYS A 6 -23.41 0.76 -20.07
CA LYS A 6 -24.48 1.26 -20.94
C LYS A 6 -24.02 2.60 -21.49
N ILE A 7 -24.05 2.73 -22.81
CA ILE A 7 -23.59 3.93 -23.54
C ILE A 7 -24.78 4.46 -24.31
N LYS A 8 -25.10 5.74 -24.14
CA LYS A 8 -26.18 6.42 -24.85
C LYS A 8 -25.65 7.72 -25.44
N VAL A 9 -25.97 7.99 -26.70
CA VAL A 9 -25.71 9.28 -27.32
C VAL A 9 -26.79 10.26 -26.86
N VAL A 10 -26.39 11.43 -26.39
CA VAL A 10 -27.29 12.47 -25.87
C VAL A 10 -26.95 13.80 -26.54
N LYS A 11 -27.97 14.54 -26.98
CA LYS A 11 -27.81 15.91 -27.50
C LYS A 11 -27.37 16.85 -26.37
N GLN A 12 -26.32 17.63 -26.60
CA GLN A 12 -25.85 18.66 -25.68
C GLN A 12 -25.33 19.87 -26.47
N GLY A 13 -26.03 21.00 -26.35
CA GLY A 13 -25.78 22.19 -27.20
C GLY A 13 -24.38 22.78 -27.08
N LYS A 14 -23.70 22.62 -25.93
CA LYS A 14 -22.31 23.09 -25.72
C LYS A 14 -21.24 22.11 -26.23
N ALA A 15 -21.62 20.95 -26.76
CA ALA A 15 -20.66 19.98 -27.27
C ALA A 15 -20.23 20.35 -28.70
N LYS A 16 -18.95 20.10 -29.05
CA LYS A 16 -18.36 20.44 -30.35
C LYS A 16 -19.21 19.98 -31.56
N PHE A 17 -19.83 18.81 -31.45
CA PHE A 17 -20.68 18.22 -32.49
C PHE A 17 -22.15 18.13 -32.07
N GLY A 18 -22.56 18.82 -31.00
CA GLY A 18 -23.93 18.79 -30.49
C GLY A 18 -24.34 17.48 -29.78
N TYR A 19 -23.44 16.48 -29.69
CA TYR A 19 -23.69 15.20 -29.04
C TYR A 19 -22.56 14.82 -28.07
N ILE A 20 -22.93 14.09 -27.01
CA ILE A 20 -22.00 13.47 -26.06
C ILE A 20 -22.36 12.00 -25.81
N ALA A 21 -21.36 11.20 -25.44
CA ALA A 21 -21.57 9.84 -24.94
C ALA A 21 -21.85 9.89 -23.43
N LYS A 22 -23.08 9.56 -23.03
CA LYS A 22 -23.45 9.36 -21.63
C LYS A 22 -23.25 7.89 -21.28
N THR A 23 -22.33 7.62 -20.35
CA THR A 23 -21.99 6.28 -19.90
C THR A 23 -22.48 6.03 -18.47
N SER A 24 -23.01 4.84 -18.25
CA SER A 24 -23.59 4.36 -16.98
C SER A 24 -23.22 2.89 -16.76
N MET A 25 -23.36 2.42 -15.52
CA MET A 25 -23.42 0.98 -15.26
C MET A 25 -24.61 0.36 -16.00
N SER A 26 -24.44 -0.83 -16.56
CA SER A 26 -25.56 -1.60 -17.12
C SER A 26 -26.49 -2.10 -16.01
N ASP A 27 -27.76 -2.35 -16.33
CA ASP A 27 -28.75 -2.84 -15.38
C ASP A 27 -28.34 -4.19 -14.77
N LYS A 28 -27.70 -5.06 -15.57
CA LYS A 28 -27.07 -6.30 -15.12
C LYS A 28 -25.92 -6.05 -14.15
N ALA A 29 -25.07 -5.05 -14.40
CA ALA A 29 -23.97 -4.68 -13.50
C ALA A 29 -24.46 -4.09 -12.18
N ILE A 30 -25.48 -3.23 -12.20
CA ILE A 30 -26.14 -2.68 -11.00
C ILE A 30 -26.72 -3.81 -10.15
N THR A 31 -27.46 -4.73 -10.79
CA THR A 31 -28.05 -5.89 -10.11
C THR A 31 -26.97 -6.80 -9.49
N LYS A 32 -25.88 -7.05 -10.22
CA LYS A 32 -24.72 -7.81 -9.72
C LYS A 32 -24.06 -7.12 -8.53
N ALA A 33 -23.84 -5.81 -8.60
CA ALA A 33 -23.26 -5.03 -7.51
C ALA A 33 -24.14 -5.06 -6.25
N LYS A 34 -25.46 -4.84 -6.39
CA LYS A 34 -26.43 -4.97 -5.29
C LYS A 34 -26.35 -6.34 -4.64
N ARG A 35 -26.36 -7.42 -5.43
CA ARG A 35 -26.27 -8.80 -4.93
C ARG A 35 -24.96 -9.05 -4.19
N GLN A 36 -23.83 -8.76 -4.80
CA GLN A 36 -22.50 -8.99 -4.20
C GLN A 36 -22.35 -8.24 -2.88
N LEU A 37 -22.72 -6.95 -2.83
CA LEU A 37 -22.60 -6.15 -1.61
C LEU A 37 -23.56 -6.62 -0.52
N LYS A 38 -24.79 -7.03 -0.87
CA LYS A 38 -25.73 -7.65 0.09
C LYS A 38 -25.18 -8.93 0.71
N GLU A 39 -24.58 -9.81 -0.10
CA GLU A 39 -23.97 -11.04 0.42
C GLU A 39 -22.79 -10.74 1.35
N ARG A 40 -21.96 -9.74 1.04
CA ARG A 40 -20.89 -9.30 1.97
C ARG A 40 -21.45 -8.77 3.29
N ILE A 41 -22.54 -8.01 3.27
CA ILE A 41 -23.22 -7.55 4.50
C ILE A 41 -23.79 -8.72 5.31
N LYS A 42 -24.40 -9.71 4.65
CA LYS A 42 -24.86 -10.95 5.32
C LYS A 42 -23.69 -11.72 5.95
N GLY A 43 -22.53 -11.73 5.30
CA GLY A 43 -21.30 -12.29 5.85
C GLY A 43 -20.88 -11.60 7.15
N ILE A 44 -20.89 -10.26 7.18
CA ILE A 44 -20.60 -9.47 8.39
C ILE A 44 -21.63 -9.73 9.49
N GLN A 45 -22.90 -9.93 9.14
CA GLN A 45 -23.94 -10.26 10.13
C GLN A 45 -23.67 -11.62 10.81
N LYS A 46 -23.31 -12.65 10.03
CA LYS A 46 -23.04 -13.99 10.55
C LYS A 46 -21.79 -14.02 11.43
N GLU A 47 -20.75 -13.32 11.00
CA GLU A 47 -19.46 -13.32 11.64
C GLU A 47 -18.93 -11.88 11.65
N PRO A 48 -19.22 -11.09 12.69
CA PRO A 48 -18.83 -9.69 12.74
C PRO A 48 -17.35 -9.62 13.10
N THR A 49 -16.48 -9.71 12.08
CA THR A 49 -15.02 -9.56 12.18
C THR A 49 -14.53 -8.41 11.30
N SER A 50 -13.40 -7.80 11.68
CA SER A 50 -12.74 -6.76 10.88
C SER A 50 -12.40 -7.23 9.46
N GLU A 51 -12.08 -8.52 9.31
CA GLU A 51 -11.76 -9.11 8.02
C GLU A 51 -12.97 -9.08 7.07
N LYS A 52 -14.17 -9.47 7.52
CA LYS A 52 -15.38 -9.43 6.67
C LYS A 52 -15.74 -8.00 6.26
N VAL A 53 -15.55 -7.02 7.15
CA VAL A 53 -15.71 -5.60 6.82
C VAL A 53 -14.70 -5.17 5.75
N THR A 54 -13.45 -5.62 5.87
CA THR A 54 -12.40 -5.38 4.88
C THR A 54 -12.74 -6.04 3.53
N GLN A 55 -13.29 -7.25 3.53
CA GLN A 55 -13.76 -7.92 2.31
C GLN A 55 -14.90 -7.15 1.63
N PHE A 56 -15.85 -6.60 2.40
CA PHE A 56 -16.88 -5.70 1.87
C PHE A 56 -16.23 -4.47 1.22
N ASN A 57 -15.32 -3.80 1.94
CA ASN A 57 -14.64 -2.59 1.49
C ASN A 57 -13.84 -2.85 0.20
N SER A 58 -13.10 -3.96 0.11
CA SER A 58 -12.35 -4.36 -1.08
C SER A 58 -13.28 -4.68 -2.26
N THR A 59 -14.40 -5.36 -2.01
CA THR A 59 -15.41 -5.64 -3.06
C THR A 59 -15.99 -4.34 -3.63
N LEU A 60 -16.39 -3.41 -2.74
CA LEU A 60 -16.92 -2.10 -3.13
C LEU A 60 -15.88 -1.28 -3.90
N LEU A 61 -14.64 -1.25 -3.43
CA LEU A 61 -13.55 -0.52 -4.08
C LEU A 61 -13.26 -1.06 -5.48
N GLY A 62 -13.36 -2.38 -5.68
CA GLY A 62 -13.26 -3.00 -7.00
C GLY A 62 -14.37 -2.52 -7.96
N ILE A 63 -15.62 -2.51 -7.51
CA ILE A 63 -16.77 -2.01 -8.28
C ILE A 63 -16.58 -0.53 -8.63
N GLN A 64 -16.25 0.31 -7.63
CA GLN A 64 -16.01 1.74 -7.83
C GLN A 64 -14.85 1.98 -8.81
N ASN A 65 -13.72 1.27 -8.66
CA ASN A 65 -12.56 1.46 -9.53
C ASN A 65 -12.80 1.02 -10.97
N TYR A 66 -13.62 -0.01 -11.19
CA TYR A 66 -13.97 -0.46 -12.53
C TYR A 66 -14.92 0.54 -13.20
N PHE A 67 -15.98 0.95 -12.50
CA PHE A 67 -17.03 1.80 -13.08
C PHE A 67 -16.82 3.31 -12.92
N LYS A 68 -15.73 3.80 -12.29
CA LYS A 68 -15.45 5.24 -12.17
C LYS A 68 -15.34 5.98 -13.51
N TYR A 69 -15.18 5.27 -14.62
CA TYR A 69 -15.16 5.84 -15.97
C TYR A 69 -16.58 6.07 -16.53
N ALA A 70 -17.63 5.61 -15.86
CA ALA A 70 -19.00 5.97 -16.19
C ALA A 70 -19.27 7.43 -15.79
N VAL A 71 -19.85 8.23 -16.67
CA VAL A 71 -20.20 9.64 -16.42
C VAL A 71 -21.24 9.75 -15.31
N THR A 72 -22.22 8.83 -15.27
CA THR A 72 -23.28 8.83 -14.25
C THR A 72 -22.98 7.95 -13.04
N ILE A 73 -21.73 7.57 -12.81
CA ILE A 73 -21.37 6.61 -11.75
C ILE A 73 -21.94 6.97 -10.38
N TYR A 74 -22.02 8.27 -10.06
CA TYR A 74 -22.60 8.75 -8.81
C TYR A 74 -24.09 8.38 -8.68
N MET A 75 -24.86 8.54 -9.76
CA MET A 75 -26.29 8.18 -9.77
C MET A 75 -26.48 6.66 -9.68
N ASP A 76 -25.69 5.91 -10.44
CA ASP A 76 -25.76 4.44 -10.47
C ASP A 76 -25.44 3.85 -9.08
N LEU A 77 -24.40 4.36 -8.42
CA LEU A 77 -24.06 3.93 -7.06
C LEU A 77 -25.00 4.47 -5.99
N THR A 78 -25.70 5.58 -6.25
CA THR A 78 -26.77 6.05 -5.38
C THR A 78 -27.95 5.07 -5.39
N GLU A 79 -28.31 4.53 -6.56
CA GLU A 79 -29.32 3.49 -6.69
C GLU A 79 -28.91 2.20 -5.95
N VAL A 80 -27.64 1.79 -6.07
CA VAL A 80 -27.07 0.66 -5.31
C VAL A 80 -27.14 0.95 -3.81
N ASN A 81 -26.71 2.15 -3.38
CA ASN A 81 -26.69 2.56 -1.98
C ASN A 81 -28.09 2.57 -1.36
N TYR A 82 -29.11 3.03 -2.09
CA TYR A 82 -30.49 3.02 -1.61
C TYR A 82 -30.95 1.61 -1.21
N SER A 83 -30.65 0.60 -2.04
CA SER A 83 -30.95 -0.80 -1.73
C SER A 83 -30.16 -1.32 -0.52
N LEU A 84 -28.91 -0.89 -0.36
CA LEU A 84 -28.03 -1.37 0.71
C LEU A 84 -28.32 -0.70 2.06
N ARG A 85 -28.74 0.57 2.09
CA ARG A 85 -29.02 1.31 3.33
C ARG A 85 -29.98 0.56 4.24
N ARG A 86 -31.09 0.05 3.69
CA ARG A 86 -32.07 -0.75 4.44
C ARG A 86 -31.42 -2.04 4.98
N VAL A 87 -30.66 -2.73 4.15
CA VAL A 87 -29.99 -3.99 4.51
C VAL A 87 -28.96 -3.77 5.64
N ILE A 88 -28.12 -2.75 5.53
CA ILE A 88 -27.13 -2.38 6.54
C ILE A 88 -27.81 -2.07 7.87
N ARG A 89 -28.80 -1.16 7.85
CA ARG A 89 -29.49 -0.71 9.06
C ARG A 89 -30.19 -1.86 9.78
N THR A 90 -30.82 -2.78 9.04
CA THR A 90 -31.54 -3.91 9.64
C THR A 90 -30.58 -5.02 10.09
N ARG A 91 -29.64 -5.43 9.25
CA ARG A 91 -28.80 -6.61 9.52
C ARG A 91 -27.65 -6.35 10.48
N LEU A 92 -27.12 -5.13 10.49
CA LEU A 92 -25.96 -4.78 11.33
C LEU A 92 -26.37 -4.03 12.60
N ARG A 93 -27.67 -3.82 12.85
CA ARG A 93 -28.21 -3.01 13.96
C ARG A 93 -27.53 -3.27 15.30
N ASN A 94 -27.31 -4.53 15.65
CA ASN A 94 -26.83 -4.92 16.98
C ASN A 94 -25.31 -4.72 17.15
N ASN A 95 -24.55 -4.76 16.05
CA ASN A 95 -23.08 -4.77 16.07
C ASN A 95 -22.47 -3.49 15.48
N MET A 96 -23.31 -2.54 15.06
CA MET A 96 -22.91 -1.36 14.31
C MET A 96 -22.85 -0.15 15.22
N LYS A 97 -21.70 0.51 15.21
CA LYS A 97 -21.49 1.85 15.77
C LYS A 97 -21.43 2.88 14.65
N HIS A 98 -21.42 4.15 15.05
CA HIS A 98 -21.28 5.27 14.15
C HIS A 98 -20.06 6.10 14.53
N MET A 99 -19.40 6.65 13.52
CA MET A 99 -18.40 7.69 13.68
C MET A 99 -18.57 8.74 12.59
N LYS A 100 -18.04 9.94 12.79
CA LYS A 100 -18.00 10.96 11.74
C LYS A 100 -16.90 10.63 10.75
N PHE A 101 -17.08 11.01 9.48
CA PHE A 101 -16.06 10.82 8.47
C PHE A 101 -14.73 11.51 8.82
N CYS A 102 -14.78 12.68 9.48
CA CYS A 102 -13.58 13.37 9.96
C CYS A 102 -12.77 12.58 11.00
N GLU A 103 -13.39 11.68 11.75
CA GLU A 103 -12.74 10.83 12.77
C GLU A 103 -12.06 9.60 12.16
N THR A 104 -12.31 9.30 10.88
CA THR A 104 -11.71 8.14 10.20
C THR A 104 -10.22 8.33 9.89
N SER A 105 -9.50 7.22 9.71
CA SER A 105 -8.07 7.24 9.40
C SER A 105 -7.78 7.91 8.05
N VAL A 106 -6.58 8.47 7.89
CA VAL A 106 -6.12 9.09 6.64
C VAL A 106 -6.21 8.11 5.47
N ASN A 107 -5.84 6.84 5.70
CA ASN A 107 -5.93 5.78 4.69
C ASN A 107 -7.38 5.48 4.27
N PHE A 108 -8.34 5.60 5.17
CA PHE A 108 -9.75 5.47 4.84
C PHE A 108 -10.22 6.63 3.96
N LYS A 109 -9.92 7.87 4.37
CA LYS A 109 -10.29 9.09 3.63
C LYS A 109 -9.77 9.07 2.20
N ARG A 110 -8.52 8.62 1.97
CA ARG A 110 -7.90 8.49 0.64
C ARG A 110 -8.66 7.55 -0.32
N LYS A 111 -9.44 6.59 0.19
CA LYS A 111 -10.22 5.64 -0.61
C LYS A 111 -11.58 6.20 -1.03
N THR A 112 -11.96 7.38 -0.54
CA THR A 112 -13.27 7.99 -0.75
C THR A 112 -13.14 9.40 -1.30
N LYS A 113 -14.13 9.85 -2.08
CA LYS A 113 -14.23 11.23 -2.58
C LYS A 113 -15.63 11.78 -2.38
N GLY A 114 -15.74 13.09 -2.17
CA GLY A 114 -17.04 13.79 -2.09
C GLY A 114 -17.84 13.54 -0.82
N ILE A 115 -17.20 13.06 0.26
CA ILE A 115 -17.87 12.80 1.55
C ILE A 115 -17.63 13.98 2.49
N GLN A 116 -18.71 14.56 3.02
CA GLN A 116 -18.62 15.68 3.96
C GLN A 116 -18.05 15.23 5.32
N PRO A 117 -17.30 16.08 6.03
CA PRO A 117 -16.67 15.74 7.32
C PRO A 117 -17.63 15.15 8.37
N ASN A 118 -18.84 15.70 8.45
CA ASN A 118 -19.86 15.30 9.43
C ASN A 118 -20.73 14.11 8.98
N THR A 119 -20.41 13.49 7.84
CA THR A 119 -21.15 12.32 7.34
C THR A 119 -21.00 11.15 8.30
N LYS A 120 -22.12 10.50 8.66
CA LYS A 120 -22.11 9.30 9.51
C LYS A 120 -21.56 8.11 8.73
N ILE A 121 -20.51 7.49 9.25
CA ILE A 121 -19.90 6.26 8.74
C ILE A 121 -20.27 5.12 9.69
N TYR A 122 -20.68 3.99 9.11
CA TYR A 122 -20.97 2.77 9.86
C TYR A 122 -19.68 2.05 10.22
N VAL A 123 -19.56 1.61 11.47
CA VAL A 123 -18.38 0.92 12.00
C VAL A 123 -18.80 -0.41 12.59
N VAL A 124 -18.12 -1.48 12.22
CA VAL A 124 -18.29 -2.81 12.81
C VAL A 124 -16.92 -3.32 13.22
N GLN A 125 -16.76 -3.82 14.44
CA GLN A 125 -15.47 -4.25 15.00
C GLN A 125 -14.33 -3.24 14.75
N ASN A 126 -14.55 -1.98 15.14
CA ASN A 126 -13.59 -0.87 14.96
C ASN A 126 -13.14 -0.64 13.50
N THR A 127 -13.83 -1.23 12.53
CA THR A 127 -13.50 -1.12 11.11
C THR A 127 -14.62 -0.37 10.39
N PRO A 128 -14.33 0.80 9.80
CA PRO A 128 -15.34 1.59 9.11
C PRO A 128 -15.70 0.99 7.73
N LEU A 129 -16.99 1.03 7.39
CA LEU A 129 -17.53 0.66 6.08
C LEU A 129 -17.35 1.81 5.09
N LEU A 130 -16.82 1.52 3.91
CA LEU A 130 -16.66 2.51 2.84
C LEU A 130 -18.04 2.99 2.33
N PRO A 131 -18.25 4.30 2.16
CA PRO A 131 -19.43 4.84 1.51
C PRO A 131 -19.53 4.37 0.06
N VAL A 132 -20.70 3.82 -0.31
CA VAL A 132 -20.98 3.33 -1.66
C VAL A 132 -20.86 4.44 -2.71
N THR A 133 -21.27 5.66 -2.36
CA THR A 133 -21.23 6.84 -3.24
C THR A 133 -19.92 7.62 -3.17
N GLY A 134 -18.91 7.12 -2.44
CA GLY A 134 -17.64 7.81 -2.20
C GLY A 134 -16.68 7.80 -3.39
N ILE A 135 -17.16 8.01 -4.62
CA ILE A 135 -16.36 7.97 -5.84
C ILE A 135 -16.79 9.09 -6.80
N HIS A 136 -15.83 9.66 -7.51
CA HIS A 136 -16.07 10.63 -8.58
C HIS A 136 -15.72 10.02 -9.93
N HIS A 137 -16.36 10.52 -10.98
CA HIS A 137 -15.99 10.19 -12.35
C HIS A 137 -14.50 10.47 -12.59
N LYS A 138 -13.84 9.58 -13.33
CA LYS A 138 -12.48 9.78 -13.85
C LYS A 138 -12.55 9.69 -15.36
N ASN A 139 -12.04 10.72 -16.05
CA ASN A 139 -11.96 10.70 -17.50
C ASN A 139 -11.02 9.55 -17.95
N PRO A 140 -11.48 8.67 -18.87
CA PRO A 140 -10.64 7.65 -19.46
C PRO A 140 -9.78 8.27 -20.56
N TRP A 141 -8.65 8.86 -20.18
CA TRP A 141 -7.66 9.36 -21.14
C TRP A 141 -7.04 8.20 -21.92
N ASN A 142 -6.70 8.46 -23.18
CA ASN A 142 -5.99 7.49 -24.01
C ASN A 142 -4.63 7.14 -23.37
N PHE A 143 -4.18 5.91 -23.60
CA PHE A 143 -2.82 5.52 -23.23
C PHE A 143 -1.81 6.39 -23.98
N SER A 144 -0.71 6.73 -23.31
CA SER A 144 0.42 7.38 -23.95
C SER A 144 0.96 6.47 -25.03
N GLN A 145 0.99 6.95 -26.27
CA GLN A 145 1.58 6.22 -27.40
C GLN A 145 3.10 6.06 -27.25
N VAL A 146 3.73 6.85 -26.37
CA VAL A 146 5.17 6.79 -26.12
C VAL A 146 5.53 5.72 -25.08
N ILE A 147 4.59 5.33 -24.21
CA ILE A 147 4.84 4.27 -23.24
C ILE A 147 4.57 2.93 -23.93
N CYS A 148 5.64 2.23 -24.28
CA CYS A 148 5.57 0.96 -24.98
C CYS A 148 6.65 0.01 -24.47
N ASN A 149 6.26 -1.21 -24.08
CA ASN A 149 7.20 -2.22 -23.58
C ASN A 149 8.17 -2.70 -24.66
N TYR A 150 7.80 -2.61 -25.94
CA TYR A 150 8.58 -3.14 -27.05
C TYR A 150 9.69 -2.19 -27.53
N THR A 151 9.47 -0.88 -27.42
CA THR A 151 10.48 0.14 -27.77
C THR A 151 11.39 0.45 -26.58
N GLU A 152 12.70 0.59 -26.78
CA GLU A 152 13.65 0.92 -25.71
C GLU A 152 13.29 2.23 -24.99
N THR A 153 13.00 3.30 -25.74
CA THR A 153 12.60 4.60 -25.20
C THR A 153 11.31 4.53 -24.38
N GLY A 154 10.30 3.80 -24.86
CA GLY A 154 9.04 3.60 -24.16
C GLY A 154 9.17 2.71 -22.92
N ARG A 155 9.99 1.66 -22.99
CA ARG A 155 10.30 0.76 -21.88
C ARG A 155 11.04 1.53 -20.79
N ASN A 156 12.01 2.36 -21.16
CA ASN A 156 12.73 3.22 -20.23
C ASN A 156 11.80 4.16 -19.45
N LYS A 157 10.67 4.62 -20.02
CA LYS A 157 9.68 5.42 -19.27
C LYS A 157 8.86 4.63 -18.24
N VAL A 158 8.67 3.32 -18.46
CA VAL A 158 8.06 2.43 -17.45
C VAL A 158 9.08 2.17 -16.33
N HIS A 159 10.32 1.92 -16.72
CA HIS A 159 11.40 1.51 -15.82
C HIS A 159 12.12 2.68 -15.14
N SER A 160 12.01 3.93 -15.59
CA SER A 160 12.64 5.11 -14.96
C SER A 160 12.13 5.38 -13.55
N ASN A 161 10.89 4.95 -13.25
CA ASN A 161 10.31 5.04 -11.91
C ASN A 161 10.76 3.90 -10.98
N LEU A 162 11.36 2.86 -11.54
CA LEU A 162 12.02 1.77 -10.82
C LEU A 162 13.51 2.10 -10.84
N LYS A 163 14.00 2.97 -9.94
CA LYS A 163 15.44 3.22 -9.78
C LYS A 163 16.14 1.88 -9.56
N ALA A 164 16.70 1.33 -10.63
CA ALA A 164 17.10 -0.05 -10.70
C ALA A 164 18.48 -0.18 -10.07
N ILE A 165 18.57 -1.02 -9.05
CA ILE A 165 19.84 -1.65 -8.68
C ILE A 165 20.36 -2.35 -9.94
N PRO A 166 21.65 -2.21 -10.31
CA PRO A 166 22.22 -2.89 -11.47
C PRO A 166 21.93 -4.39 -11.45
N LYS A 167 21.60 -4.97 -12.61
CA LYS A 167 21.17 -6.37 -12.71
C LYS A 167 22.23 -7.34 -12.18
N ASP A 168 23.50 -7.06 -12.43
CA ASP A 168 24.63 -7.89 -11.99
C ASP A 168 24.77 -7.87 -10.47
N VAL A 169 24.57 -6.69 -9.86
CA VAL A 169 24.54 -6.50 -8.40
C VAL A 169 23.41 -7.32 -7.78
N LEU A 170 22.22 -7.26 -8.36
CA LEU A 170 21.07 -8.03 -7.87
C LEU A 170 21.31 -9.53 -7.99
N ASN A 171 21.83 -9.99 -9.13
CA ASN A 171 22.15 -11.40 -9.36
C ASN A 171 23.17 -11.92 -8.33
N GLN A 172 24.18 -11.12 -7.98
CA GLN A 172 25.18 -11.51 -6.98
C GLN A 172 24.55 -11.60 -5.58
N VAL A 173 23.74 -10.62 -5.17
CA VAL A 173 23.02 -10.66 -3.88
C VAL A 173 22.08 -11.87 -3.78
N MET A 174 21.44 -12.24 -4.89
CA MET A 174 20.61 -13.46 -4.98
C MET A 174 21.44 -14.74 -4.86
N ARG A 175 22.68 -14.77 -5.39
CA ARG A 175 23.59 -15.92 -5.31
C ARG A 175 24.24 -16.10 -3.95
N THR A 176 24.39 -15.05 -3.14
CA THR A 176 24.99 -15.10 -1.80
C THR A 176 24.03 -15.76 -0.78
N TYR A 177 23.64 -17.01 -0.99
CA TYR A 177 22.70 -17.73 -0.13
C TYR A 177 23.30 -18.05 1.25
N SER A 178 22.60 -17.66 2.31
CA SER A 178 23.03 -17.98 3.68
C SER A 178 22.46 -19.34 4.10
N LYS A 179 23.26 -20.40 3.95
CA LYS A 179 22.87 -21.80 4.25
C LYS A 179 22.36 -22.02 5.68
N ASN A 180 22.89 -21.26 6.64
CA ASN A 180 22.56 -21.39 8.06
C ASN A 180 21.37 -20.50 8.48
N LYS A 181 20.58 -20.01 7.52
CA LYS A 181 19.42 -19.14 7.75
C LYS A 181 18.18 -19.73 7.09
N SER A 182 17.01 -19.32 7.55
CA SER A 182 15.74 -19.78 6.99
C SER A 182 15.57 -19.34 5.54
N ILE A 183 14.66 -20.02 4.83
CA ILE A 183 14.24 -19.60 3.49
C ILE A 183 13.64 -18.19 3.55
N GLU A 184 12.80 -17.93 4.56
CA GLU A 184 12.18 -16.63 4.78
C GLU A 184 13.22 -15.50 4.92
N TYR A 185 14.30 -15.72 5.67
CA TYR A 185 15.39 -14.75 5.80
C TYR A 185 16.06 -14.45 4.46
N ASN A 186 16.38 -15.49 3.69
CA ASN A 186 17.08 -15.34 2.41
C ASN A 186 16.23 -14.55 1.40
N ASP A 187 14.93 -14.82 1.33
CA ASP A 187 13.98 -14.11 0.45
C ASP A 187 13.74 -12.66 0.91
N ASN A 188 13.48 -12.46 2.21
CA ASN A 188 13.21 -11.14 2.76
C ASN A 188 14.43 -10.23 2.72
N ARG A 189 15.64 -10.78 2.84
CA ARG A 189 16.90 -10.04 2.67
C ARG A 189 17.01 -9.42 1.28
N ILE A 190 16.75 -10.20 0.22
CA ILE A 190 16.81 -9.71 -1.17
C ILE A 190 15.77 -8.61 -1.35
N SER A 191 14.55 -8.86 -0.88
CA SER A 191 13.45 -7.88 -0.91
C SER A 191 13.83 -6.58 -0.20
N LYS A 192 14.53 -6.66 0.96
CA LYS A 192 15.02 -5.50 1.69
C LYS A 192 16.11 -4.74 0.98
N TYR A 193 17.05 -5.45 0.36
CA TYR A 193 18.10 -4.84 -0.44
C TYR A 193 17.51 -4.02 -1.59
N VAL A 194 16.54 -4.59 -2.30
CA VAL A 194 15.80 -3.91 -3.38
C VAL A 194 15.03 -2.71 -2.85
N ALA A 195 14.26 -2.87 -1.77
CA ALA A 195 13.48 -1.78 -1.18
C ALA A 195 14.33 -0.62 -0.63
N GLN A 196 15.56 -0.90 -0.20
CA GLN A 196 16.54 0.09 0.23
C GLN A 196 17.39 0.64 -0.91
N TYR A 197 17.13 0.28 -2.17
CA TYR A 197 17.91 0.71 -3.34
C TYR A 197 19.41 0.42 -3.22
N GLY A 198 19.77 -0.69 -2.57
CA GLY A 198 21.18 -1.06 -2.32
C GLY A 198 21.91 -0.15 -1.33
N LYS A 199 21.18 0.71 -0.61
CA LYS A 199 21.75 1.68 0.34
C LYS A 199 21.72 1.17 1.77
N CYS A 200 22.71 1.60 2.55
CA CYS A 200 22.75 1.37 3.98
C CYS A 200 21.59 2.07 4.67
N TYR A 201 20.88 1.35 5.53
CA TYR A 201 19.76 1.90 6.30
C TYR A 201 20.17 3.09 7.18
N VAL A 202 21.38 3.02 7.75
CA VAL A 202 21.95 4.04 8.64
C VAL A 202 22.48 5.21 7.82
N THR A 203 23.49 4.99 6.97
CA THR A 203 24.18 6.09 6.26
C THR A 203 23.38 6.65 5.09
N GLY A 204 22.57 5.83 4.41
CA GLY A 204 21.88 6.19 3.18
C GLY A 204 22.78 6.15 1.94
N GLU A 205 24.03 5.71 2.07
CA GLU A 205 24.98 5.56 0.98
C GLU A 205 24.87 4.18 0.33
N GLU A 206 25.23 4.09 -0.94
CA GLU A 206 25.27 2.83 -1.68
C GLU A 206 26.36 1.92 -1.12
N ILE A 207 26.01 0.65 -0.90
CA ILE A 207 26.92 -0.32 -0.32
C ILE A 207 27.51 -1.16 -1.45
N GLY A 208 28.84 -1.27 -1.51
CA GLY A 208 29.50 -2.23 -2.38
C GLY A 208 29.12 -3.67 -2.00
N ILE A 209 28.91 -4.53 -3.00
CA ILE A 209 28.29 -5.86 -2.83
C ILE A 209 28.93 -6.69 -1.72
N GLU A 210 30.26 -6.70 -1.64
CA GLU A 210 31.05 -7.43 -0.63
C GLU A 210 30.81 -6.96 0.81
N ARG A 211 30.28 -5.75 1.00
CA ARG A 211 30.00 -5.18 2.33
C ARG A 211 28.52 -5.22 2.70
N VAL A 212 27.65 -5.78 1.86
CA VAL A 212 26.21 -5.84 2.11
C VAL A 212 25.92 -6.86 3.21
N HIS A 213 25.46 -6.38 4.36
CA HIS A 213 25.01 -7.23 5.44
C HIS A 213 23.53 -7.00 5.75
N CYS A 214 22.82 -8.08 6.04
CA CYS A 214 21.43 -8.02 6.52
C CYS A 214 21.42 -8.25 8.02
N HIS A 215 20.91 -7.26 8.74
CA HIS A 215 20.81 -7.25 10.19
C HIS A 215 19.35 -7.37 10.63
N HIS A 216 19.12 -8.17 11.67
CA HIS A 216 17.85 -8.24 12.38
C HIS A 216 17.74 -7.06 13.35
N ILE A 217 16.77 -6.16 13.17
CA ILE A 217 16.53 -5.01 14.05
C ILE A 217 16.49 -5.48 15.51
N VAL A 218 15.65 -6.48 15.80
CA VAL A 218 15.71 -7.26 17.04
C VAL A 218 16.40 -8.59 16.70
N PRO A 219 17.60 -8.87 17.24
CA PRO A 219 18.30 -10.13 16.99
C PRO A 219 17.48 -11.36 17.41
N ILE A 220 17.70 -12.49 16.72
CA ILE A 220 17.01 -13.77 17.04
C ILE A 220 17.20 -14.17 18.50
N LYS A 221 18.42 -13.98 19.06
CA LYS A 221 18.72 -14.26 20.47
C LYS A 221 17.88 -13.44 21.46
N GLN A 222 17.29 -12.33 21.00
CA GLN A 222 16.44 -11.42 21.78
C GLN A 222 14.97 -11.54 21.39
N GLY A 223 14.57 -12.65 20.76
CA GLY A 223 13.17 -12.94 20.39
C GLY A 223 12.75 -12.36 19.04
N GLY A 224 13.69 -11.90 18.21
CA GLY A 224 13.39 -11.47 16.84
C GLY A 224 13.11 -12.62 15.87
N ASP A 225 12.45 -12.30 14.76
CA ASP A 225 12.11 -13.24 13.68
C ASP A 225 12.72 -12.85 12.32
N ASP A 226 12.61 -13.75 11.33
CA ASP A 226 13.11 -13.54 9.96
C ASP A 226 12.14 -12.75 9.06
N LYS A 227 11.07 -12.18 9.64
CA LYS A 227 10.08 -11.42 8.88
C LYS A 227 10.68 -10.16 8.29
N TYR A 228 10.17 -9.79 7.12
CA TYR A 228 10.57 -8.58 6.39
C TYR A 228 10.67 -7.33 7.30
N ASN A 229 9.71 -7.09 8.19
CA ASN A 229 9.72 -5.87 9.01
C ASN A 229 10.86 -5.84 10.06
N ASN A 230 11.43 -6.99 10.43
CA ASN A 230 12.54 -7.09 11.36
C ASN A 230 13.92 -7.04 10.68
N LEU A 231 14.00 -6.90 9.36
CA LEU A 231 15.27 -6.90 8.63
C LEU A 231 15.64 -5.50 8.10
N VAL A 232 16.93 -5.19 8.11
CA VAL A 232 17.52 -4.01 7.47
C VAL A 232 18.83 -4.35 6.78
N ILE A 233 19.10 -3.73 5.64
CA ILE A 233 20.42 -3.80 5.01
C ILE A 233 21.32 -2.70 5.57
N VAL A 234 22.50 -3.07 6.01
CA VAL A 234 23.54 -2.18 6.53
C VAL A 234 24.88 -2.49 5.88
N ASP A 235 25.79 -1.51 5.88
CA ASP A 235 27.18 -1.76 5.51
C ASP A 235 27.84 -2.62 6.59
N TRP A 236 28.77 -3.49 6.21
CA TRP A 236 29.54 -4.35 7.10
C TRP A 236 30.15 -3.61 8.30
N PHE A 237 30.68 -2.41 8.10
CA PHE A 237 31.26 -1.61 9.18
C PHE A 237 30.20 -1.10 10.15
N ILE A 238 29.04 -0.69 9.64
CA ILE A 238 27.88 -0.30 10.46
C ILE A 238 27.36 -1.52 11.24
N HIS A 239 27.30 -2.68 10.60
CA HIS A 239 26.88 -3.92 11.27
C HIS A 239 27.80 -4.27 12.45
N LYS A 240 29.12 -4.13 12.28
CA LYS A 240 30.08 -4.25 13.39
C LYS A 240 29.80 -3.22 14.49
N LEU A 241 29.60 -1.95 14.14
CA LEU A 241 29.28 -0.89 15.10
C LEU A 241 27.99 -1.16 15.87
N ILE A 242 27.01 -1.87 15.33
CA ILE A 242 25.79 -2.25 16.06
C ILE A 242 26.11 -3.20 17.22
N HIS A 243 27.00 -4.17 17.00
CA HIS A 243 27.31 -5.22 17.98
C HIS A 243 28.55 -4.96 18.83
N MET A 244 29.35 -3.94 18.51
CA MET A 244 30.59 -3.64 19.22
C MET A 244 30.31 -3.06 20.61
N THR A 245 31.05 -3.53 21.61
CA THR A 245 30.96 -3.09 23.02
C THR A 245 32.18 -2.27 23.47
N ASN A 246 33.33 -2.42 22.82
CA ASN A 246 34.55 -1.71 23.19
C ASN A 246 34.53 -0.24 22.73
N LEU A 247 34.45 0.69 23.69
CA LEU A 247 34.35 2.14 23.45
C LEU A 247 35.51 2.74 22.65
N ASN A 248 36.75 2.29 22.90
CA ASN A 248 37.94 2.78 22.18
C ASN A 248 37.85 2.43 20.69
N LYS A 249 37.43 1.21 20.38
CA LYS A 249 37.22 0.77 18.99
C LYS A 249 36.04 1.51 18.35
N ILE A 250 34.93 1.67 19.06
CA ILE A 250 33.76 2.41 18.56
C ILE A 250 34.16 3.83 18.15
N THR A 251 34.88 4.55 19.03
CA THR A 251 35.34 5.92 18.76
C THR A 251 36.24 5.99 17.54
N HIS A 252 37.15 5.01 17.38
CA HIS A 252 38.01 4.92 16.20
C HIS A 252 37.19 4.72 14.90
N TYR A 253 36.24 3.78 14.89
CA TYR A 253 35.41 3.53 13.71
C TYR A 253 34.50 4.71 13.36
N LEU A 254 33.95 5.42 14.35
CA LEU A 254 33.08 6.58 14.12
C LEU A 254 33.80 7.74 13.42
N ARG A 255 35.10 7.94 13.70
CA ARG A 255 35.91 8.98 13.03
C ARG A 255 35.96 8.78 11.51
N SER A 256 35.91 7.53 11.04
CA SER A 256 35.94 7.20 9.61
C SER A 256 34.63 7.48 8.87
N PHE A 257 33.48 7.36 9.55
CA PHE A 257 32.15 7.49 8.91
C PHE A 257 31.52 8.88 9.02
N LYS A 258 32.00 9.76 9.92
CA LYS A 258 31.48 11.12 10.14
C LYS A 258 29.94 11.18 10.11
N LEU A 259 29.30 10.32 10.90
CA LEU A 259 27.85 10.19 10.91
C LEU A 259 27.19 11.46 11.47
N ASN A 260 26.16 11.96 10.79
CA ASN A 260 25.34 13.06 11.30
C ASN A 260 24.38 12.60 12.39
N LYS A 261 23.76 13.55 13.11
CA LYS A 261 22.84 13.27 14.22
C LYS A 261 21.73 12.26 13.87
N LYS A 262 21.08 12.42 12.71
CA LYS A 262 20.00 11.49 12.28
C LYS A 262 20.52 10.08 12.00
N GLN A 263 21.72 9.96 11.43
CA GLN A 263 22.37 8.66 11.20
C GLN A 263 22.78 8.03 12.53
N MET A 264 23.24 8.83 13.49
CA MET A 264 23.57 8.37 14.84
C MET A 264 22.34 7.85 15.59
N ASP A 265 21.22 8.56 15.51
CA ASP A 265 19.96 8.14 16.12
C ASP A 265 19.53 6.77 15.57
N LYS A 266 19.61 6.56 14.25
CA LYS A 266 19.31 5.26 13.62
C LYS A 266 20.24 4.15 14.09
N LEU A 267 21.55 4.43 14.18
CA LEU A 267 22.53 3.46 14.67
C LEU A 267 22.22 3.06 16.12
N ASN A 268 21.96 4.05 16.97
CA ASN A 268 21.65 3.85 18.38
C ASN A 268 20.35 3.07 18.58
N VAL A 269 19.31 3.30 17.76
CA VAL A 269 18.10 2.47 17.77
C VAL A 269 18.44 1.00 17.52
N LEU A 270 19.28 0.69 16.53
CA LEU A 270 19.70 -0.68 16.25
C LEU A 270 20.55 -1.27 17.38
N ARG A 271 21.46 -0.47 17.96
CA ARG A 271 22.29 -0.89 19.11
C ARG A 271 21.43 -1.26 20.31
N THR A 272 20.50 -0.39 20.70
CA THR A 272 19.59 -0.64 21.82
C THR A 272 18.72 -1.86 21.58
N LYS A 273 18.21 -2.03 20.37
CA LYS A 273 17.43 -3.22 19.99
C LYS A 273 18.26 -4.49 19.90
N ALA A 274 19.58 -4.38 19.79
CA ALA A 274 20.52 -5.48 19.89
C ALA A 274 21.08 -5.67 21.31
N GLY A 275 20.57 -4.96 22.31
CA GLY A 275 20.97 -5.08 23.72
C GLY A 275 22.25 -4.32 24.10
N ASN A 276 22.73 -3.42 23.25
CA ASN A 276 23.89 -2.58 23.52
C ASN A 276 23.49 -1.15 23.91
N GLU A 277 24.34 -0.49 24.71
CA GLU A 277 24.14 0.91 25.07
C GLU A 277 24.27 1.85 23.85
N PRO A 278 23.46 2.91 23.79
CA PRO A 278 23.59 3.94 22.77
C PRO A 278 24.95 4.63 22.90
N ILE A 279 25.53 4.99 21.76
CA ILE A 279 26.75 5.77 21.71
C ILE A 279 26.37 7.22 21.97
N VAL A 280 26.89 7.78 23.05
CA VAL A 280 26.80 9.21 23.37
C VAL A 280 28.11 9.84 22.91
N THR A 281 28.04 10.65 21.85
CA THR A 281 29.16 11.46 21.32
C THR A 281 28.85 12.94 21.48
#